data_AF-A0A538H9C9-F1
#
_entry.id   AF-A0A538H9C9-F1
#
_cell.length_a   1.000
_cell.length_b   1.000
_cell.length_c   1.000
_cell.angle_alpha   90.00
_cell.angle_beta   90.00
_cell.angle_gamma   90.00
#
_symmetry.space_group_name_H-M   'P 1'
#
loop_
_entity.id
_entity.type
_entity.pdbx_description
1 polymer ?
#
loop_
_entity_poly.entity_id
_entity_poly.type
_entity_poly.pdbx_seq_one_letter_code
_entity_poly.pdbx_strand_id
1 'polypeptide(L)'
;MRDRVVALAIAGGLVVGAVGAAAVAFTGGGGGPSLPRLPVAAPAISRAPAGRVPAHLVLPTRARVYRLPDRADAARVMLLASVLGADGPAHHGAGGWTVGSEPRQLRVFDFPGLPWRFGRLAPEVIGCPATPCPSGRFCAQVCPKPEPLTATAARATAADAVGVARRVAAVTGLAVARTDVRQPPDLPATVRIEPLAGGIPTVGLDLAVVVGADRQVAYAQGYLGAPVALDRYPLVGVKDALRRLHARHGLAAARVTRATLVLLASRGRLVPAFLFDTSAGVVPVVAVEARYLAK
;
A
#
# COMPACT_ATOMS: atom_id res chain seq x y z
N MET A 1 -42.64 -53.27 -34.48
CA MET A 1 -41.59 -54.15 -33.92
C MET A 1 -40.89 -53.32 -32.84
N ARG A 2 -41.19 -53.51 -31.55
CA ARG A 2 -40.59 -54.52 -30.62
C ARG A 2 -39.05 -54.35 -30.62
N ASP A 3 -38.31 -54.09 -29.54
CA ASP A 3 -38.40 -54.37 -28.10
C ASP A 3 -37.39 -53.43 -27.37
N ARG A 4 -37.65 -52.84 -26.19
CA ARG A 4 -37.63 -53.36 -24.80
C ARG A 4 -36.22 -53.68 -24.22
N VAL A 5 -35.97 -53.05 -23.05
CA VAL A 5 -35.40 -53.60 -21.78
C VAL A 5 -33.87 -53.53 -21.57
N VAL A 6 -33.42 -52.59 -20.69
CA VAL A 6 -32.92 -52.74 -19.28
C VAL A 6 -31.48 -53.26 -19.15
N ALA A 7 -30.62 -52.45 -18.51
CA ALA A 7 -29.66 -52.94 -17.51
C ALA A 7 -29.40 -51.84 -16.45
N LEU A 8 -29.90 -52.13 -15.24
CA LEU A 8 -29.59 -51.48 -13.98
C LEU A 8 -28.20 -51.95 -13.50
N ALA A 9 -27.37 -51.05 -12.97
CA ALA A 9 -26.45 -51.40 -11.88
C ALA A 9 -26.15 -50.15 -11.04
N ILE A 10 -26.77 -50.09 -9.86
CA ILE A 10 -26.46 -49.19 -8.75
C ILE A 10 -25.62 -49.99 -7.73
N ALA A 11 -24.46 -49.46 -7.35
CA ALA A 11 -23.84 -49.55 -6.01
C ALA A 11 -22.53 -48.74 -6.11
N GLY A 12 -22.41 -47.53 -5.56
CA GLY A 12 -22.04 -47.28 -4.16
C GLY A 12 -20.52 -47.06 -4.09
N GLY A 13 -19.94 -46.00 -3.54
CA GLY A 13 -20.42 -44.82 -2.83
C GLY A 13 -19.21 -43.92 -2.49
N LEU A 14 -19.50 -42.87 -1.71
CA LEU A 14 -18.59 -41.99 -0.97
C LEU A 14 -17.78 -40.90 -1.71
N VAL A 15 -18.42 -39.72 -1.79
CA VAL A 15 -18.03 -38.45 -1.15
C VAL A 15 -16.55 -38.26 -0.78
N VAL A 16 -15.88 -37.29 -1.43
CA VAL A 16 -15.41 -36.02 -0.80
C VAL A 16 -15.36 -34.95 -1.90
N GLY A 17 -16.12 -33.87 -1.71
CA GLY A 17 -16.11 -32.71 -2.60
C GLY A 17 -14.98 -31.73 -2.29
N ALA A 18 -14.63 -30.89 -3.28
CA ALA A 18 -14.52 -29.44 -3.12
C ALA A 18 -14.14 -28.78 -4.45
N VAL A 19 -15.13 -28.09 -5.03
CA VAL A 19 -15.08 -26.76 -5.65
C VAL A 19 -13.98 -26.50 -6.69
N GLY A 20 -14.42 -26.47 -7.95
CA GLY A 20 -13.61 -26.20 -9.13
C GLY A 20 -13.13 -24.75 -9.28
N ALA A 21 -11.96 -24.64 -9.90
CA ALA A 21 -11.48 -23.42 -10.50
C ALA A 21 -12.21 -23.20 -11.84
N ALA A 22 -13.17 -22.27 -11.86
CA ALA A 22 -13.71 -21.76 -13.11
C ALA A 22 -12.66 -20.85 -13.77
N ALA A 23 -11.93 -21.40 -14.74
CA ALA A 23 -11.13 -20.62 -15.67
C ALA A 23 -12.07 -19.95 -16.68
N VAL A 24 -12.25 -18.63 -16.56
CA VAL A 24 -12.93 -17.85 -17.58
C VAL A 24 -11.91 -17.54 -18.68
N ALA A 25 -12.02 -18.25 -19.80
CA ALA A 25 -11.27 -17.96 -21.01
C ALA A 25 -11.92 -16.76 -21.72
N PHE A 26 -11.16 -15.70 -21.94
CA PHE A 26 -11.49 -14.67 -22.92
C PHE A 26 -10.48 -14.72 -24.06
N THR A 27 -10.95 -15.14 -25.23
CA THR A 27 -10.29 -14.99 -26.52
C THR A 27 -10.56 -13.59 -27.07
N GLY A 28 -9.52 -12.88 -27.53
CA GLY A 28 -9.68 -11.64 -28.29
C GLY A 28 -8.37 -10.85 -28.40
N GLY A 29 -7.70 -10.97 -29.55
CA GLY A 29 -6.45 -10.27 -29.87
C GLY A 29 -6.64 -8.82 -30.33
N GLY A 30 -5.57 -8.04 -30.20
CA GLY A 30 -5.43 -6.67 -30.69
C GLY A 30 -4.11 -6.07 -30.19
N GLY A 31 -3.11 -6.00 -31.06
CA GLY A 31 -1.72 -5.69 -30.72
C GLY A 31 -1.45 -4.20 -30.43
N GLY A 32 -0.65 -3.96 -29.39
CA GLY A 32 -0.01 -2.70 -29.02
C GLY A 32 1.19 -3.00 -28.10
N PRO A 33 2.24 -2.17 -28.08
CA PRO A 33 3.58 -2.57 -27.61
C PRO A 33 3.55 -3.00 -26.15
N SER A 34 3.91 -4.26 -25.93
CA SER A 34 4.01 -4.89 -24.62
C SER A 34 5.19 -4.31 -23.85
N LEU A 35 4.90 -3.49 -22.83
CA LEU A 35 5.91 -3.17 -21.81
C LEU A 35 6.42 -4.47 -21.17
N PRO A 36 7.74 -4.62 -20.95
CA PRO A 36 8.30 -5.82 -20.36
C PRO A 36 7.72 -6.01 -18.95
N ARG A 37 6.88 -7.04 -18.79
CA ARG A 37 6.38 -7.47 -17.49
C ARG A 37 7.53 -8.17 -16.77
N LEU A 38 8.13 -7.48 -15.80
CA LEU A 38 9.05 -8.10 -14.85
C LEU A 38 8.32 -9.21 -14.08
N PRO A 39 8.97 -10.36 -13.82
CA PRO A 39 8.34 -11.46 -13.08
C PRO A 39 8.02 -11.00 -11.66
N VAL A 40 6.73 -10.94 -11.33
CA VAL A 40 6.23 -10.70 -9.97
C VAL A 40 6.38 -12.00 -9.19
N ALA A 41 7.47 -12.15 -8.44
CA ALA A 41 7.53 -13.16 -7.39
C ALA A 41 6.58 -12.74 -6.27
N ALA A 42 5.63 -13.62 -5.90
CA ALA A 42 4.73 -13.39 -4.79
C ALA A 42 5.54 -13.16 -3.49
N PRO A 43 5.17 -12.19 -2.63
CA PRO A 43 5.79 -12.06 -1.33
C PRO A 43 5.51 -13.31 -0.51
N ALA A 44 6.54 -13.91 0.08
CA ALA A 44 6.37 -15.04 1.00
C ALA A 44 5.60 -14.58 2.24
N ILE A 45 4.35 -15.06 2.40
CA ILE A 45 3.51 -14.82 3.57
C ILE A 45 3.55 -16.08 4.43
N SER A 46 3.99 -15.98 5.68
CA SER A 46 4.02 -17.13 6.59
C SER A 46 3.57 -16.76 8.01
N ARG A 47 2.62 -17.53 8.55
CA ARG A 47 2.02 -17.38 9.88
C ARG A 47 2.80 -18.24 10.88
N ALA A 48 3.20 -17.70 12.02
CA ALA A 48 3.96 -18.41 13.04
C ALA A 48 3.13 -18.59 14.33
N PRO A 49 3.07 -19.81 14.92
CA PRO A 49 2.64 -20.00 16.30
C PRO A 49 3.74 -19.54 17.28
N ALA A 50 3.35 -19.29 18.54
CA ALA A 50 4.17 -18.65 19.56
C ALA A 50 5.56 -19.29 19.79
N GLY A 51 6.57 -18.44 20.03
CA GLY A 51 7.83 -18.81 20.69
C GLY A 51 8.82 -19.66 19.89
N ARG A 52 8.44 -20.21 18.74
CA ARG A 52 9.37 -20.88 17.81
C ARG A 52 9.24 -20.25 16.43
N VAL A 53 10.35 -19.71 15.92
CA VAL A 53 10.46 -19.40 14.49
C VAL A 53 10.23 -20.72 13.76
N PRO A 54 9.21 -20.85 12.90
CA PRO A 54 9.03 -22.08 12.14
C PRO A 54 10.29 -22.33 11.32
N ALA A 55 10.89 -23.51 11.44
CA ALA A 55 12.12 -23.86 10.72
C ALA A 55 12.00 -23.73 9.19
N HIS A 56 10.76 -23.63 8.68
CA HIS A 56 10.41 -23.49 7.27
C HIS A 56 10.12 -22.06 6.83
N LEU A 57 10.41 -21.02 7.64
CA LEU A 57 10.30 -19.63 7.19
C LEU A 57 11.46 -19.32 6.22
N VAL A 58 11.38 -19.84 5.00
CA VAL A 58 12.39 -19.65 3.95
C VAL A 58 12.27 -18.24 3.41
N LEU A 59 13.00 -17.33 4.04
CA LEU A 59 13.19 -15.97 3.56
C LEU A 59 14.47 -15.88 2.74
N PRO A 60 14.55 -14.93 1.79
CA PRO A 60 15.80 -14.72 1.07
C PRO A 60 16.90 -14.33 2.06
N THR A 61 18.12 -14.85 1.85
CA THR A 61 19.29 -14.54 2.67
C THR A 61 19.89 -13.17 2.35
N ARG A 62 19.48 -12.56 1.22
CA ARG A 62 19.88 -11.21 0.79
C ARG A 62 18.69 -10.47 0.22
N ALA A 63 18.59 -9.17 0.48
CA ALA A 63 17.62 -8.32 -0.20
C ALA A 63 18.24 -7.01 -0.66
N ARG A 64 17.60 -6.41 -1.65
CA ARG A 64 18.05 -5.18 -2.29
C ARG A 64 17.64 -3.97 -1.45
N VAL A 65 18.53 -2.99 -1.34
CA VAL A 65 18.20 -1.65 -0.84
C VAL A 65 17.89 -0.75 -2.04
N TYR A 66 16.99 0.22 -1.86
CA TYR A 66 16.70 1.21 -2.90
C TYR A 66 17.00 2.61 -2.37
N ARG A 67 17.51 3.48 -3.25
CA ARG A 67 17.61 4.91 -3.00
C ARG A 67 16.32 5.58 -3.49
N LEU A 68 15.76 6.45 -2.67
CA LEU A 68 14.68 7.31 -3.09
C LEU A 68 15.26 8.57 -3.74
N PRO A 69 14.75 9.00 -4.91
CA PRO A 69 15.18 10.26 -5.50
C PRO A 69 14.67 11.43 -4.67
N ASP A 70 15.39 12.55 -4.74
CA ASP A 70 15.12 13.79 -4.02
C ASP A 70 14.78 14.97 -4.94
N ARG A 71 14.81 14.75 -6.27
CA ARG A 71 14.36 15.71 -7.29
C ARG A 71 13.44 15.08 -8.31
N ALA A 72 12.36 15.79 -8.63
CA ALA A 72 11.41 15.43 -9.69
C ALA A 72 11.74 16.18 -10.98
N ASP A 73 11.42 15.57 -12.12
CA ASP A 73 11.36 16.27 -13.41
C ASP A 73 9.98 16.94 -13.60
N ALA A 74 9.95 18.06 -14.33
CA ALA A 74 8.73 18.84 -14.57
C ALA A 74 7.63 18.03 -15.27
N ALA A 75 8.02 17.15 -16.20
CA ALA A 75 7.07 16.37 -16.99
C ALA A 75 6.28 15.38 -16.12
N ARG A 76 6.95 14.73 -15.17
CA ARG A 76 6.34 13.81 -14.21
C ARG A 76 5.46 14.54 -13.20
N VAL A 77 5.84 15.75 -12.78
CA VAL A 77 5.00 16.61 -11.94
C VAL A 77 3.73 17.01 -12.69
N MET A 78 3.85 17.42 -13.95
CA MET A 78 2.70 17.78 -14.79
C MET A 78 1.79 16.59 -15.10
N LEU A 79 2.35 15.39 -15.28
CA LEU A 79 1.56 14.17 -15.45
C LEU A 79 0.73 13.87 -14.19
N LEU A 80 1.33 14.02 -13.00
CA LEU A 80 0.60 13.86 -11.74
C LEU A 80 -0.49 14.92 -11.60
N ALA A 81 -0.18 16.18 -11.90
CA ALA A 81 -1.12 17.30 -11.85
C ALA A 81 -2.35 17.05 -12.74
N SER A 82 -2.14 16.59 -13.97
CA SER A 82 -3.22 16.27 -14.91
C SER A 82 -4.17 15.19 -14.39
N VAL A 83 -3.64 14.11 -13.79
CA VAL A 83 -4.48 13.03 -13.22
C VAL A 83 -5.28 13.49 -12.00
N LEU A 84 -4.77 14.47 -11.26
CA LEU A 84 -5.43 15.04 -10.08
C LEU A 84 -6.40 16.19 -10.44
N GLY A 85 -6.28 16.74 -11.65
CA GLY A 85 -7.01 17.94 -12.06
C GLY A 85 -6.47 19.20 -11.37
N ALA A 86 -5.15 19.34 -11.26
CA ALA A 86 -4.48 20.61 -10.98
C ALA A 86 -4.08 21.24 -12.32
N ASP A 87 -4.64 22.41 -12.62
CA ASP A 87 -4.40 23.11 -13.88
C ASP A 87 -3.34 24.21 -13.72
N GLY A 88 -2.67 24.53 -14.83
CA GLY A 88 -1.65 25.58 -14.89
C GLY A 88 -0.21 25.05 -14.99
N PRO A 89 0.77 25.95 -15.15
CA PRO A 89 2.16 25.56 -15.32
C PRO A 89 2.78 25.06 -14.00
N ALA A 90 3.77 24.18 -14.13
CA ALA A 90 4.60 23.78 -12.99
C ALA A 90 5.64 24.85 -12.68
N HIS A 91 5.64 25.31 -11.43
CA HIS A 91 6.64 26.22 -10.91
C HIS A 91 7.54 25.49 -9.91
N HIS A 92 8.85 25.47 -10.17
CA HIS A 92 9.84 25.01 -9.21
C HIS A 92 10.33 26.21 -8.39
N GLY A 93 10.36 26.07 -7.07
CA GLY A 93 10.79 27.10 -6.16
C GLY A 93 11.51 26.52 -4.95
N ALA A 94 11.63 27.32 -3.89
CA ALA A 94 12.26 26.87 -2.65
C ALA A 94 11.47 25.72 -2.02
N GLY A 95 12.05 24.51 -2.04
CA GLY A 95 11.49 23.32 -1.41
C GLY A 95 10.66 22.41 -2.32
N GLY A 96 10.53 22.72 -3.62
CA GLY A 96 9.96 21.79 -4.61
C GLY A 96 9.04 22.44 -5.64
N TRP A 97 8.13 21.64 -6.19
CA TRP A 97 7.24 22.01 -7.28
C TRP A 97 5.84 22.35 -6.80
N THR A 98 5.21 23.32 -7.46
CA THR A 98 3.80 23.67 -7.29
C THR A 98 3.11 23.71 -8.66
N VAL A 99 1.90 23.16 -8.75
CA VAL A 99 1.02 23.27 -9.92
C VAL A 99 -0.37 23.68 -9.45
N GLY A 100 -0.96 24.67 -10.11
CA GLY A 100 -2.28 25.21 -9.81
C GLY A 100 -2.37 26.00 -8.51
N SER A 101 -3.61 26.33 -8.16
CA SER A 101 -3.96 27.15 -7.00
C SER A 101 -4.91 26.39 -6.07
N GLU A 102 -4.93 26.78 -4.79
CA GLU A 102 -5.91 26.24 -3.86
C GLU A 102 -7.33 26.53 -4.38
N PRO A 103 -8.30 25.61 -4.19
CA PRO A 103 -8.21 24.36 -3.44
C PRO A 103 -7.71 23.15 -4.25
N ARG A 104 -7.28 23.31 -5.51
CA ARG A 104 -6.80 22.24 -6.40
C ARG A 104 -5.31 22.41 -6.72
N GLN A 105 -4.51 22.56 -5.68
CA GLN A 105 -3.07 22.73 -5.81
C GLN A 105 -2.33 21.42 -5.57
N LEU A 106 -1.42 21.06 -6.47
CA LEU A 106 -0.41 20.03 -6.25
C LEU A 106 0.86 20.67 -5.69
N ARG A 107 1.40 20.10 -4.61
CA ARG A 107 2.75 20.39 -4.12
C ARG A 107 3.58 19.12 -4.06
N VAL A 108 4.76 19.14 -4.65
CA VAL A 108 5.76 18.06 -4.60
C VAL A 108 6.98 18.62 -3.89
N PHE A 109 7.42 17.98 -2.82
CA PHE A 109 8.55 18.47 -2.03
C PHE A 109 9.87 17.86 -2.50
N ASP A 110 10.93 18.67 -2.54
CA ASP A 110 12.31 18.23 -2.80
C ASP A 110 12.89 17.53 -1.56
N PHE A 111 12.33 16.37 -1.26
CA PHE A 111 12.73 15.50 -0.16
C PHE A 111 12.85 14.07 -0.69
N PRO A 112 13.70 13.20 -0.11
CA PRO A 112 13.80 11.83 -0.57
C PRO A 112 12.46 11.10 -0.61
N GLY A 113 12.14 10.56 -1.79
CA GLY A 113 10.86 9.93 -2.13
C GLY A 113 9.91 10.86 -2.88
N LEU A 114 10.21 12.16 -2.90
CA LEU A 114 9.39 13.21 -3.48
C LEU A 114 7.96 13.14 -2.94
N PRO A 115 7.78 13.31 -1.62
CA PRO A 115 6.45 13.32 -1.05
C PRO A 115 5.66 14.44 -1.70
N TRP A 116 4.38 14.21 -1.90
CA TRP A 116 3.49 15.17 -2.53
C TRP A 116 2.12 15.16 -1.88
N ARG A 117 1.43 16.29 -2.01
CA ARG A 117 0.04 16.46 -1.58
C ARG A 117 -0.73 17.23 -2.63
N PHE A 118 -2.01 16.93 -2.74
CA PHE A 118 -2.95 17.63 -3.60
C PHE A 118 -4.22 17.97 -2.84
N GLY A 119 -4.66 19.20 -3.04
CA GLY A 119 -5.85 19.77 -2.44
C GLY A 119 -5.66 20.19 -0.98
N ARG A 120 -6.73 20.76 -0.43
CA ARG A 120 -6.78 21.14 0.99
C ARG A 120 -7.04 19.89 1.82
N LEU A 121 -6.28 19.71 2.91
CA LEU A 121 -6.55 18.65 3.88
C LEU A 121 -8.01 18.80 4.33
N ALA A 122 -8.88 17.85 3.99
CA ALA A 122 -10.19 17.77 4.63
C ALA A 122 -9.91 17.36 6.08
N PRO A 123 -10.23 18.20 7.10
CA PRO A 123 -10.04 17.86 8.51
C PRO A 123 -10.73 16.55 8.93
N GLU A 124 -11.63 16.06 8.07
CA GLU A 124 -12.54 14.95 8.29
C GLU A 124 -11.95 13.58 7.92
N VAL A 125 -10.77 13.52 7.28
CA VAL A 125 -10.23 12.26 6.72
C VAL A 125 -9.00 11.72 7.48
N ILE A 126 -8.35 12.56 8.30
CA ILE A 126 -7.27 12.14 9.21
C ILE A 126 -7.59 12.71 10.59
N GLY A 127 -7.74 11.82 11.57
CA GLY A 127 -8.02 12.03 13.00
C GLY A 127 -8.29 13.47 13.46
N CYS A 128 -9.50 13.68 14.01
CA CYS A 128 -9.93 14.92 14.67
C CYS A 128 -8.86 15.48 15.63
N PRO A 129 -8.70 16.81 15.74
CA PRO A 129 -7.78 17.40 16.70
C PRO A 129 -8.07 16.85 18.10
N ALA A 130 -7.03 16.34 18.77
CA ALA A 130 -7.19 15.73 20.08
C ALA A 130 -7.76 16.75 21.08
N THR A 131 -8.96 16.48 21.60
CA THR A 131 -9.46 17.21 22.77
C THR A 131 -8.49 16.95 23.93
N PRO A 132 -8.11 17.97 24.74
CA PRO A 132 -7.25 17.76 25.91
C PRO A 132 -7.85 16.69 26.81
N CYS A 133 -7.22 15.51 26.82
CA CYS A 133 -7.61 14.41 27.71
C CYS A 133 -6.72 14.48 28.97
N PRO A 134 -7.30 14.40 30.18
CA PRO A 134 -6.53 14.35 31.41
C PRO A 134 -5.50 13.21 31.36
N SER A 135 -4.30 13.45 31.88
CA SER A 135 -3.24 12.43 31.91
C SER A 135 -3.74 11.13 32.55
N GLY A 136 -3.49 10.00 31.89
CA GLY A 136 -3.83 8.67 32.38
C GLY A 136 -5.23 8.15 32.00
N ARG A 137 -6.00 8.85 31.15
CA ARG A 137 -7.30 8.37 30.65
C ARG A 137 -7.32 8.20 29.13
N PHE A 138 -8.07 7.21 28.66
CA PHE A 138 -8.45 7.06 27.26
C PHE A 138 -9.81 7.72 27.04
N CYS A 139 -9.81 8.93 26.50
CA CYS A 139 -11.04 9.63 26.09
C CYS A 139 -11.43 9.18 24.68
N ALA A 140 -12.64 8.65 24.50
CA ALA A 140 -13.21 8.43 23.17
C ALA A 140 -13.32 9.78 22.45
N GLN A 141 -12.80 9.85 21.22
CA GLN A 141 -12.85 11.07 20.41
C GLN A 141 -14.30 11.30 19.96
N VAL A 142 -14.94 12.38 20.42
CA VAL A 142 -16.24 12.82 19.91
C VAL A 142 -15.99 13.84 18.81
N CYS A 143 -16.02 13.40 17.56
CA CYS A 143 -15.90 14.32 16.44
C CYS A 143 -17.23 15.08 16.27
N PRO A 144 -17.20 16.41 16.03
CA PRO A 144 -18.39 17.11 15.58
C PRO A 144 -18.89 16.43 14.30
N LYS A 145 -20.19 16.11 14.25
CA LYS A 145 -20.83 15.55 13.07
C LYS A 145 -20.66 16.57 11.94
N PRO A 146 -19.98 16.24 10.82
CA PRO A 146 -19.83 17.18 9.73
C PRO A 146 -21.21 17.57 9.21
N GLU A 147 -21.33 18.82 8.78
CA GLU A 147 -22.48 19.27 8.03
C GLU A 147 -22.58 18.40 6.78
N PRO A 148 -23.74 17.78 6.51
CA PRO A 148 -23.88 16.91 5.35
C PRO A 148 -23.50 17.73 4.11
N LEU A 149 -22.53 17.23 3.35
CA LEU A 149 -22.26 17.76 2.01
C LEU A 149 -23.60 17.70 1.27
N THR A 150 -24.22 18.85 1.03
CA THR A 150 -25.35 19.01 0.12
C THR A 150 -24.84 18.82 -1.31
N ALA A 151 -24.36 17.62 -1.59
CA ALA A 151 -23.99 17.19 -2.93
C ALA A 151 -25.28 16.73 -3.62
N THR A 152 -25.84 17.60 -4.45
CA THR A 152 -26.75 17.21 -5.53
C THR A 152 -26.05 16.34 -6.58
N ALA A 153 -24.73 16.24 -6.50
CA ALA A 153 -23.88 15.42 -7.37
C ALA A 153 -23.81 13.95 -6.89
N ALA A 154 -23.77 13.03 -7.85
CA ALA A 154 -23.69 11.61 -7.57
C ALA A 154 -22.38 11.27 -6.85
N ARG A 155 -22.51 10.62 -5.70
CA ARG A 155 -21.36 10.15 -4.94
C ARG A 155 -20.64 9.02 -5.67
N ALA A 156 -19.30 9.07 -5.69
CA ALA A 156 -18.50 7.99 -6.24
C ALA A 156 -18.72 6.67 -5.49
N THR A 157 -18.84 5.57 -6.24
CA THR A 157 -18.85 4.23 -5.63
C THR A 157 -17.43 3.83 -5.19
N ALA A 158 -17.32 2.80 -4.36
CA ALA A 158 -16.03 2.27 -3.93
C ALA A 158 -15.19 1.79 -5.12
N ALA A 159 -15.85 1.21 -6.14
CA ALA A 159 -15.23 0.78 -7.38
C ALA A 159 -14.69 1.98 -8.18
N ASP A 160 -15.47 3.05 -8.31
CA ASP A 160 -15.02 4.30 -8.94
C ASP A 160 -13.80 4.87 -8.22
N ALA A 161 -13.85 4.91 -6.89
CA ALA A 161 -12.77 5.45 -6.08
C ALA A 161 -11.47 4.66 -6.26
N VAL A 162 -11.55 3.32 -6.28
CA VAL A 162 -10.41 2.44 -6.57
C VAL A 162 -9.88 2.69 -7.98
N GLY A 163 -10.76 2.88 -8.96
CA GLY A 163 -10.37 3.23 -10.34
C GLY A 163 -9.60 4.54 -10.42
N VAL A 164 -10.09 5.59 -9.74
CA VAL A 164 -9.41 6.90 -9.63
C VAL A 164 -8.04 6.74 -8.97
N ALA A 165 -7.97 6.09 -7.81
CA ALA A 165 -6.73 5.91 -7.08
C ALA A 165 -5.68 5.11 -7.86
N ARG A 166 -6.09 4.10 -8.65
CA ARG A 166 -5.19 3.34 -9.52
C ARG A 166 -4.61 4.19 -10.65
N ARG A 167 -5.38 5.13 -11.22
CA ARG A 167 -4.85 6.09 -12.20
C ARG A 167 -3.78 7.00 -11.58
N VAL A 168 -4.02 7.48 -10.36
CA VAL A 168 -3.02 8.26 -9.61
C VAL A 168 -1.77 7.40 -9.33
N ALA A 169 -1.95 6.16 -8.88
CA ALA A 169 -0.85 5.23 -8.61
C ALA A 169 0.02 4.94 -9.84
N ALA A 170 -0.58 4.85 -11.03
CA ALA A 170 0.14 4.58 -12.28
C ALA A 170 1.22 5.62 -12.58
N VAL A 171 1.02 6.89 -12.17
CA VAL A 171 2.00 7.97 -12.35
C VAL A 171 3.26 7.75 -11.50
N THR A 172 3.13 7.08 -10.35
CA THR A 172 4.27 6.80 -9.46
C THR A 172 5.24 5.76 -10.05
N GLY A 173 4.82 4.99 -11.06
CA GLY A 173 5.62 3.93 -11.67
C GLY A 173 5.90 2.73 -10.75
N LEU A 174 5.27 2.68 -9.57
CA LEU A 174 5.37 1.56 -8.65
C LEU A 174 4.22 0.58 -8.85
N ALA A 175 4.54 -0.72 -8.77
CA ALA A 175 3.51 -1.75 -8.75
C ALA A 175 2.71 -1.69 -7.45
N VAL A 176 1.45 -2.12 -7.49
CA VAL A 176 0.55 -2.10 -6.33
C VAL A 176 0.61 -3.45 -5.61
N ALA A 177 0.92 -3.43 -4.32
CA ALA A 177 0.88 -4.59 -3.43
C ALA A 177 -0.55 -4.86 -2.97
N ARG A 178 -1.19 -3.80 -2.47
CA ARG A 178 -2.48 -3.86 -1.82
C ARG A 178 -3.27 -2.58 -2.08
N THR A 179 -4.59 -2.73 -2.17
CA THR A 179 -5.53 -1.61 -2.21
C THR A 179 -6.58 -1.83 -1.14
N ASP A 180 -6.76 -0.86 -0.26
CA ASP A 180 -7.84 -0.83 0.73
C ASP A 180 -8.76 0.35 0.40
N VAL A 181 -10.07 0.12 0.44
CA VAL A 181 -11.07 1.19 0.28
C VAL A 181 -11.94 1.26 1.53
N ARG A 182 -12.22 2.49 1.96
CA ARG A 182 -13.16 2.80 3.03
C ARG A 182 -14.20 3.79 2.50
N GLN A 183 -15.47 3.44 2.64
CA GLN A 183 -16.57 4.31 2.24
C GLN A 183 -17.67 4.30 3.32
N PRO A 184 -17.51 5.09 4.39
CA PRO A 184 -18.56 5.26 5.41
C PRO A 184 -19.81 5.93 4.80
N PRO A 185 -21.04 5.69 5.26
CA PRO A 185 -22.28 6.19 4.64
C PRO A 185 -22.29 7.68 4.30
N ASP A 186 -21.69 8.53 5.13
CA ASP A 186 -21.74 10.00 4.97
C ASP A 186 -20.40 10.65 4.56
N LEU A 187 -19.34 9.86 4.34
CA LEU A 187 -17.99 10.38 4.06
C LEU A 187 -17.46 9.97 2.68
N PRO A 188 -16.68 10.81 1.98
CA PRO A 188 -16.10 10.45 0.69
C PRO A 188 -15.28 9.15 0.76
N ALA A 189 -15.24 8.42 -0.36
CA ALA A 189 -14.49 7.17 -0.42
C ALA A 189 -12.99 7.47 -0.31
N THR A 190 -12.33 6.81 0.64
CA THR A 190 -10.88 6.90 0.84
C THR A 190 -10.23 5.60 0.39
N VAL A 191 -9.25 5.72 -0.49
CA VAL A 191 -8.47 4.58 -1.00
C VAL A 191 -7.04 4.72 -0.54
N ARG A 192 -6.50 3.64 0.01
CA ARG A 192 -5.08 3.51 0.37
C ARG A 192 -4.45 2.45 -0.53
N ILE A 193 -3.32 2.78 -1.12
CA ILE A 193 -2.54 1.89 -1.99
C ILE A 193 -1.14 1.73 -1.39
N GLU A 194 -0.77 0.49 -1.13
CA GLU A 194 0.57 0.12 -0.67
C GLU A 194 1.40 -0.28 -1.91
N PRO A 195 2.51 0.40 -2.22
CA PRO A 195 3.32 0.05 -3.38
C PRO A 195 4.30 -1.09 -3.11
N LEU A 196 4.83 -1.65 -4.18
CA LEU A 196 5.93 -2.61 -4.23
C LEU A 196 7.18 -1.93 -4.79
N ALA A 197 8.35 -2.22 -4.20
CA ALA A 197 9.64 -1.94 -4.82
C ALA A 197 10.39 -3.26 -5.05
N GLY A 198 10.66 -3.57 -6.33
CA GLY A 198 11.23 -4.86 -6.77
C GLY A 198 10.49 -6.08 -6.21
N GLY A 199 9.15 -6.03 -6.20
CA GLY A 199 8.29 -7.11 -5.74
C GLY A 199 8.11 -7.23 -4.22
N ILE A 200 8.73 -6.35 -3.43
CA ILE A 200 8.61 -6.37 -1.97
C ILE A 200 7.69 -5.21 -1.51
N PRO A 201 6.70 -5.46 -0.63
CA PRO A 201 5.86 -4.41 -0.06
C PRO A 201 6.68 -3.34 0.67
N THR A 202 6.30 -2.07 0.47
CA THR A 202 6.93 -0.95 1.16
C THR A 202 6.11 -0.50 2.36
N VAL A 203 6.78 -0.05 3.42
CA VAL A 203 6.16 0.60 4.58
C VAL A 203 6.56 2.07 4.60
N GLY A 204 5.56 2.95 4.68
CA GLY A 204 5.74 4.41 4.73
C GLY A 204 5.71 5.11 3.37
N LEU A 205 5.38 4.40 2.29
CA LEU A 205 5.19 4.96 0.94
C LEU A 205 3.74 4.85 0.43
N ASP A 206 2.79 4.73 1.35
CA ASP A 206 1.38 4.62 1.01
C ASP A 206 0.90 5.82 0.18
N LEU A 207 0.16 5.54 -0.88
CA LEU A 207 -0.67 6.51 -1.59
C LEU A 207 -2.05 6.53 -0.95
N ALA A 208 -2.53 7.71 -0.56
CA ALA A 208 -3.89 7.91 -0.08
C ALA A 208 -4.64 8.85 -1.02
N VAL A 209 -5.85 8.47 -1.43
CA VAL A 209 -6.70 9.24 -2.34
C VAL A 209 -8.10 9.31 -1.77
N VAL A 210 -8.64 10.51 -1.65
CA VAL A 210 -10.02 10.79 -1.27
C VAL A 210 -10.77 11.19 -2.53
N VAL A 211 -11.81 10.44 -2.84
CA VAL A 211 -12.62 10.64 -4.03
C VAL A 211 -13.95 11.24 -3.62
N GLY A 212 -14.15 12.48 -4.05
CA GLY A 212 -15.36 13.26 -3.79
C GLY A 212 -16.49 12.92 -4.77
N ALA A 213 -17.44 13.84 -4.88
CA ALA A 213 -18.49 13.78 -5.88
C ALA A 213 -17.90 13.76 -7.31
N ASP A 214 -18.68 13.26 -8.28
CA ASP A 214 -18.32 13.21 -9.70
C ASP A 214 -17.00 12.50 -10.00
N ARG A 215 -16.57 11.59 -9.11
CA ARG A 215 -15.34 10.79 -9.25
C ARG A 215 -14.07 11.66 -9.34
N GLN A 216 -14.13 12.88 -8.78
CA GLN A 216 -13.01 13.80 -8.71
C GLN A 216 -12.15 13.53 -7.48
N VAL A 217 -10.84 13.76 -7.60
CA VAL A 217 -9.93 13.73 -6.44
C VAL A 217 -10.19 14.97 -5.61
N ALA A 218 -10.62 14.77 -4.36
CA ALA A 218 -10.80 15.86 -3.39
C ALA A 218 -9.51 16.13 -2.61
N TYR A 219 -8.78 15.06 -2.28
CA TYR A 219 -7.49 15.11 -1.61
C TYR A 219 -6.66 13.91 -2.05
N ALA A 220 -5.36 14.08 -2.20
CA ALA A 220 -4.45 12.94 -2.37
C ALA A 220 -3.06 13.26 -1.82
N GLN A 221 -2.35 12.23 -1.40
CA GLN A 221 -0.95 12.33 -1.00
C GLN A 221 -0.21 11.04 -1.31
N GLY A 222 1.10 11.14 -1.51
CA GLY A 222 1.94 9.98 -1.74
C GLY A 222 3.38 10.37 -2.02
N TYR A 223 4.05 9.52 -2.79
CA TYR A 223 5.44 9.68 -3.21
C TYR A 223 5.54 9.58 -4.73
N LEU A 224 6.34 10.43 -5.37
CA LEU A 224 6.46 10.47 -6.83
C LEU A 224 7.73 9.78 -7.33
N GLY A 225 8.71 9.62 -6.45
CA GLY A 225 10.02 9.09 -6.76
C GLY A 225 10.04 7.59 -6.98
N ALA A 226 10.39 7.15 -8.20
CA ALA A 226 10.67 5.74 -8.46
C ALA A 226 11.97 5.34 -7.73
N PRO A 227 11.93 4.35 -6.81
CA PRO A 227 13.11 3.91 -6.08
C PRO A 227 14.16 3.32 -7.03
N VAL A 228 15.40 3.79 -6.91
CA VAL A 228 16.53 3.31 -7.69
C VAL A 228 17.18 2.14 -6.98
N ALA A 229 17.29 1.01 -7.66
CA ALA A 229 17.96 -0.18 -7.16
C ALA A 229 19.43 0.12 -6.77
N LEU A 230 19.81 -0.19 -5.53
CA LEU A 230 21.20 -0.27 -5.08
C LEU A 230 21.61 -1.75 -4.93
N ASP A 231 22.68 -2.01 -4.19
CA ASP A 231 23.16 -3.36 -3.91
C ASP A 231 22.23 -4.24 -3.07
N ARG A 232 22.54 -5.54 -3.08
CA ARG A 232 21.89 -6.56 -2.25
C ARG A 232 22.75 -6.85 -1.03
N TYR A 233 22.17 -6.71 0.15
CA TYR A 233 22.87 -6.96 1.42
C TYR A 233 22.39 -8.24 2.08
N PRO A 234 23.27 -8.94 2.82
CA PRO A 234 22.86 -10.03 3.69
C PRO A 234 21.79 -9.58 4.67
N LEU A 235 20.73 -10.37 4.79
CA LEU A 235 19.73 -10.18 5.82
C LEU A 235 20.17 -10.86 7.11
N VAL A 236 19.92 -10.20 8.23
CA VAL A 236 19.92 -10.90 9.51
C VAL A 236 18.76 -11.89 9.52
N GLY A 237 18.97 -13.06 10.09
CA GLY A 237 17.89 -14.05 10.20
C GLY A 237 16.76 -13.53 11.10
N VAL A 238 15.57 -14.11 10.95
CA VAL A 238 14.39 -13.76 11.77
C VAL A 238 14.67 -13.90 13.27
N LYS A 239 15.44 -14.92 13.68
CA LYS A 239 15.87 -15.13 15.07
C LYS A 239 16.63 -13.92 15.61
N ASP A 240 17.51 -13.33 14.81
CA ASP A 240 18.34 -12.19 15.20
C ASP A 240 17.53 -10.90 15.21
N ALA A 241 16.61 -10.74 14.25
CA ALA A 241 15.67 -9.63 14.23
C ALA A 241 14.71 -9.65 15.45
N LEU A 242 14.26 -10.84 15.89
CA LEU A 242 13.47 -10.98 17.11
C LEU A 242 14.27 -10.60 18.36
N ARG A 243 15.56 -11.00 18.44
CA ARG A 243 16.44 -10.53 19.53
C ARG A 243 16.53 -9.00 19.54
N ARG A 244 16.66 -8.36 18.38
CA ARG A 244 16.64 -6.88 18.26
C ARG A 244 15.32 -6.28 18.69
N LEU A 245 14.18 -6.90 18.34
CA LEU A 245 12.86 -6.45 18.74
C LEU A 245 12.72 -6.44 20.27
N HIS A 246 13.07 -7.55 20.92
CA HIS A 246 12.98 -7.69 22.39
C HIS A 246 13.90 -6.71 23.11
N ALA A 247 15.13 -6.52 22.60
CA ALA A 247 16.09 -5.58 23.19
C ALA A 247 15.65 -4.12 23.10
N ARG A 248 14.93 -3.70 22.04
CA ARG A 248 14.54 -2.30 21.82
C ARG A 248 13.26 -1.88 22.52
N HIS A 249 12.28 -2.78 22.59
CA HIS A 249 10.93 -2.38 22.99
C HIS A 249 10.52 -2.90 24.37
N GLY A 250 11.37 -3.66 25.07
CA GLY A 250 10.98 -4.31 26.32
C GLY A 250 9.74 -5.21 26.17
N LEU A 251 9.34 -5.52 24.92
CA LEU A 251 8.16 -6.30 24.55
C LEU A 251 8.39 -7.79 24.79
N ALA A 252 8.97 -8.14 25.94
CA ALA A 252 9.20 -9.51 26.38
C ALA A 252 7.90 -10.34 26.43
N ALA A 253 6.72 -9.70 26.38
CA ALA A 253 5.41 -10.33 26.44
C ALA A 253 4.58 -10.29 25.13
N ALA A 254 5.00 -9.56 24.09
CA ALA A 254 4.18 -9.45 22.87
C ALA A 254 4.35 -10.70 21.99
N ARG A 255 3.26 -11.46 21.83
CA ARG A 255 3.27 -12.68 21.02
C ARG A 255 3.39 -12.31 19.55
N VAL A 256 4.49 -12.69 18.90
CA VAL A 256 4.67 -12.58 17.45
C VAL A 256 3.83 -13.66 16.75
N THR A 257 3.06 -13.27 15.74
CA THR A 257 2.14 -14.14 14.99
C THR A 257 2.47 -14.25 13.51
N ARG A 258 3.21 -13.28 12.96
CA ARG A 258 3.65 -13.24 11.57
C ARG A 258 4.95 -12.45 11.47
N ALA A 259 5.80 -12.84 10.54
CA ALA A 259 6.95 -12.05 10.10
C ALA A 259 6.92 -11.95 8.57
N THR A 260 6.94 -10.73 8.05
CA THR A 260 6.90 -10.46 6.61
C THR A 260 8.12 -9.64 6.22
N LEU A 261 8.81 -10.01 5.14
CA LEU A 261 9.86 -9.16 4.56
C LEU A 261 9.21 -7.96 3.87
N VAL A 262 9.61 -6.76 4.29
CA VAL A 262 9.15 -5.48 3.73
C VAL A 262 10.34 -4.57 3.45
N LEU A 263 10.07 -3.47 2.77
CA LEU A 263 11.01 -2.38 2.56
C LEU A 263 10.56 -1.16 3.36
N LEU A 264 11.32 -0.80 4.39
CA LEU A 264 11.03 0.33 5.26
C LEU A 264 11.65 1.61 4.72
N ALA A 265 10.87 2.68 4.60
CA ALA A 265 11.39 4.01 4.33
C ALA A 265 12.27 4.51 5.48
N SER A 266 13.54 4.81 5.22
CA SER A 266 14.46 5.36 6.22
C SER A 266 15.56 6.18 5.56
N ARG A 267 15.72 7.44 5.96
CA ARG A 267 16.79 8.36 5.52
C ARG A 267 17.01 8.36 3.99
N GLY A 268 15.91 8.52 3.24
CA GLY A 268 15.94 8.55 1.77
C GLY A 268 16.26 7.22 1.09
N ARG A 269 16.06 6.11 1.80
CA ARG A 269 16.22 4.76 1.27
C ARG A 269 15.04 3.89 1.63
N LEU A 270 14.88 2.82 0.85
CA LEU A 270 14.06 1.68 1.20
C LEU A 270 14.97 0.54 1.65
N VAL A 271 14.92 0.21 2.93
CA VAL A 271 15.81 -0.78 3.54
C VAL A 271 15.02 -2.05 3.89
N PRO A 272 15.59 -3.24 3.65
CA PRO A 272 14.95 -4.48 4.06
C PRO A 272 14.68 -4.50 5.56
N ALA A 273 13.46 -4.87 5.93
CA ALA A 273 13.00 -4.99 7.31
C ALA A 273 12.04 -6.18 7.46
N PHE A 274 11.96 -6.74 8.66
CA PHE A 274 10.87 -7.64 9.02
C PHE A 274 9.76 -6.85 9.69
N LEU A 275 8.57 -6.94 9.14
CA LEU A 275 7.35 -6.46 9.77
C LEU A 275 6.80 -7.59 10.64
N PHE A 276 6.85 -7.41 11.95
CA PHE A 276 6.32 -8.37 12.91
C PHE A 276 4.89 -7.98 13.29
N ASP A 277 3.93 -8.87 13.03
CA ASP A 277 2.59 -8.76 13.60
C ASP A 277 2.63 -9.34 15.01
N THR A 278 2.41 -8.49 16.01
CA THR A 278 2.40 -8.90 17.41
C THR A 278 1.00 -8.73 18.00
N SER A 279 0.76 -9.33 19.16
CA SER A 279 -0.46 -9.10 19.95
C SER A 279 -0.64 -7.63 20.37
N ALA A 280 0.43 -6.83 20.36
CA ALA A 280 0.40 -5.41 20.70
C ALA A 280 0.38 -4.48 19.48
N GLY A 281 0.36 -5.04 18.27
CA GLY A 281 0.40 -4.28 17.02
C GLY A 281 1.57 -4.67 16.11
N VAL A 282 1.79 -3.87 15.08
CA VAL A 282 2.74 -4.14 14.00
C VAL A 282 4.04 -3.40 14.25
N VAL A 283 5.18 -4.09 14.26
CA VAL A 283 6.49 -3.50 14.55
C VAL A 283 7.50 -3.84 13.45
N PRO A 284 8.06 -2.84 12.74
CA PRO A 284 9.13 -3.07 11.78
C PRO A 284 10.51 -3.15 12.46
N VAL A 285 11.33 -4.11 12.05
CA VAL A 285 12.72 -4.27 12.50
C VAL A 285 13.63 -4.36 11.29
N VAL A 286 14.60 -3.46 11.19
CA VAL A 286 15.60 -3.45 10.11
C VAL A 286 16.33 -4.79 10.04
N ALA A 287 16.26 -5.41 8.86
CA ALA A 287 16.77 -6.74 8.57
C ALA A 287 18.19 -6.72 8.01
N VAL A 288 18.84 -5.57 7.89
CA VAL A 288 20.26 -5.46 7.52
C VAL A 288 21.09 -4.99 8.72
N GLU A 289 22.39 -5.18 8.67
CA GLU A 289 23.30 -4.63 9.67
C GLU A 289 23.51 -3.12 9.50
N ALA A 290 23.74 -2.42 10.62
CA ALA A 290 23.91 -0.97 10.64
C ALA A 290 25.09 -0.49 9.77
N ARG A 291 26.16 -1.29 9.66
CA ARG A 291 27.33 -0.99 8.81
C ARG A 291 26.98 -0.81 7.33
N TYR A 292 25.88 -1.41 6.87
CA TYR A 292 25.40 -1.27 5.49
C TYR A 292 24.47 -0.07 5.29
N LEU A 293 24.09 0.62 6.37
CA LEU A 293 23.23 1.80 6.34
C LEU A 293 23.99 3.12 6.53
N ALA A 294 25.27 3.05 6.93
CA ALA A 294 26.14 4.21 7.17
C ALA A 294 26.94 4.67 5.94
N LYS A 295 26.98 3.85 4.89
CA LYS A 295 27.42 4.24 3.54
C LYS A 295 26.22 4.76 2.78
#